data_AF-A0A8X8GB77-F1
#
_entry.id   AF-A0A8X8GB77-F1
#
_cell.length_a   1.000
_cell.length_b   1.000
_cell.length_c   1.000
_cell.angle_alpha   90.00
_cell.angle_beta   90.00
_cell.angle_gamma   90.00
#
_symmetry.space_group_name_H-M   'P 1'
#
loop_
_entity.id
_entity.type
_entity.pdbx_description
1 polymer ?
#
loop_
_entity_poly.entity_id
_entity_poly.type
_entity_poly.pdbx_seq_one_letter_code
_entity_poly.pdbx_strand_id
1 'polypeptide(L)' 'MSAKAKVFIVKHDYQADHKVFFVDHDYQEKNQQIISPGVLVDHDYQADVKVFIVDHDYQATIKILRKNFPK' A
#
# COMPACT_ATOMS: atom_id res chain seq x y z
N MET A 1 -5.36 18.18 11.09
CA MET A 1 -4.45 17.02 11.25
C MET A 1 -4.88 15.99 10.22
N SER A 2 -4.09 15.76 9.16
CA SER A 2 -4.43 14.72 8.19
C SER A 2 -4.19 13.37 8.86
N ALA A 3 -5.24 12.58 9.04
CA ALA A 3 -5.11 11.24 9.63
C ALA A 3 -4.20 10.39 8.71
N LYS A 4 -3.22 9.70 9.28
CA LYS A 4 -2.39 8.75 8.55
C LYS A 4 -3.19 7.47 8.33
N ALA A 5 -3.18 6.93 7.11
CA ALA A 5 -3.81 5.65 6.83
C ALA A 5 -3.10 4.52 7.61
N LYS A 6 -3.85 3.67 8.32
CA LYS A 6 -3.31 2.47 8.94
C LYS A 6 -3.33 1.33 7.93
N VAL A 7 -2.16 0.78 7.63
CA VAL A 7 -1.98 -0.17 6.54
C VAL A 7 -1.50 -1.51 7.10
N PHE A 8 -2.16 -2.59 6.69
CA PHE A 8 -1.78 -3.95 7.04
C PHE A 8 -1.41 -4.75 5.80
N ILE A 9 -0.28 -5.44 5.85
CA ILE A 9 0.20 -6.26 4.73
C ILE A 9 -0.34 -7.68 4.91
N VAL A 10 -1.15 -8.13 3.96
CA VAL A 10 -1.71 -9.48 3.96
C VAL A 10 -0.80 -10.47 3.23
N LYS A 11 -0.99 -11.76 3.49
CA LYS A 11 -0.20 -12.84 2.88
C LYS A 11 -0.76 -13.33 1.55
N HIS A 12 -2.05 -13.12 1.31
CA HIS A 12 -2.71 -13.58 0.09
C HIS A 12 -3.54 -12.46 -0.52
N ASP A 13 -3.64 -12.49 -1.84
CA ASP A 13 -4.21 -11.42 -2.64
C ASP A 13 -5.72 -11.24 -2.42
N TYR A 14 -6.45 -12.33 -2.19
CA TYR A 14 -7.88 -12.32 -1.88
C TYR A 14 -8.23 -11.68 -0.52
N GLN A 15 -7.24 -11.44 0.34
CA GLN A 15 -7.42 -10.78 1.64
C GLN A 15 -7.21 -9.26 1.55
N ALA A 16 -6.67 -8.77 0.43
CA ALA A 16 -6.33 -7.36 0.27
C ALA A 16 -7.47 -6.56 -0.36
N ASP A 17 -7.60 -5.32 0.07
CA ASP A 17 -8.42 -4.32 -0.61
C ASP A 17 -7.71 -3.82 -1.87
N HIS A 18 -6.37 -3.70 -1.80
CA HIS A 18 -5.54 -3.19 -2.88
C HIS A 18 -4.24 -3.98 -3.09
N LYS A 19 -3.84 -4.14 -4.35
CA LYS A 19 -2.54 -4.70 -4.73
C LYS A 19 -1.52 -3.58 -4.94
N VAL A 20 -0.33 -3.73 -4.36
CA VAL A 20 0.74 -2.73 -4.35
C VAL A 20 1.94 -3.24 -5.13
N PHE A 21 2.43 -2.42 -6.07
CA PHE A 21 3.70 -2.64 -6.76
C PHE A 21 4.68 -1.50 -6.45
N PHE A 22 5.95 -1.86 -6.23
CA PHE A 22 6.99 -0.87 -6.00
C PHE A 22 7.59 -0.40 -7.33
N VAL A 23 7.59 0.92 -7.51
CA VAL A 23 8.21 1.56 -8.69
C VAL A 23 9.53 2.23 -8.30
N ASP A 24 10.35 2.52 -9.31
CA ASP A 24 11.68 3.13 -9.12
C ASP A 24 11.68 4.65 -9.30
N HIS A 25 10.69 5.20 -10.01
CA HIS A 25 10.61 6.63 -10.31
C HIS A 25 9.28 7.27 -9.88
N ASP A 26 9.34 8.53 -9.41
CA ASP A 26 8.17 9.26 -8.89
C ASP A 26 7.04 9.39 -9.93
N TYR A 27 7.35 9.53 -11.22
CA TYR A 27 6.34 9.65 -12.28
C TYR A 27 5.55 8.36 -12.53
N GLN A 28 6.02 7.22 -12.02
CA GLN A 28 5.33 5.92 -12.14
C GLN A 28 4.34 5.69 -11.00
N GLU A 29 4.36 6.52 -9.95
CA GLU A 29 3.42 6.39 -8.84
C GLU A 29 1.99 6.59 -9.29
N LYS A 30 1.09 5.79 -8.73
CA LYS A 30 -0.34 5.82 -9.04
C LYS A 30 -1.10 5.40 -7.80
N ASN A 31 -2.09 6.18 -7.41
CA ASN A 31 -2.94 5.90 -6.24
C ASN A 31 -2.20 5.82 -4.89
N GLN A 32 -0.96 6.32 -4.80
CA GLN A 32 -0.17 6.30 -3.56
C GLN A 32 -0.89 7.02 -2.39
N GLN A 33 -1.71 8.02 -2.70
CA GLN A 33 -2.45 8.81 -1.72
C GLN A 33 -3.47 8.01 -0.89
N ILE A 34 -3.79 6.77 -1.31
CA ILE A 34 -4.66 5.86 -0.55
C ILE A 34 -3.95 5.40 0.73
N ILE A 35 -2.63 5.20 0.67
CA ILE A 35 -1.84 4.63 1.75
C ILE A 35 -0.76 5.59 2.26
N SER A 36 -0.47 6.69 1.57
CA SER A 36 0.57 7.65 1.94
C SER A 36 -0.02 9.06 2.08
N PRO A 37 0.24 9.77 3.21
CA PRO A 37 1.02 9.33 4.36
C PRO A 37 0.29 8.27 5.21
N GLY A 38 0.99 7.20 5.59
CA GLY A 38 0.43 6.10 6.37
C GLY A 38 1.41 5.47 7.36
N VAL A 39 0.91 4.55 8.17
CA VAL A 39 1.68 3.76 9.15
C VAL A 39 1.35 2.28 9.00
N LEU A 40 2.32 1.41 9.23
CA LEU A 40 2.07 -0.02 9.30
C LEU A 40 1.48 -0.40 10.66
N VAL A 41 0.52 -1.31 10.64
CA VAL A 41 -0.04 -1.93 11.84
C VAL A 41 0.28 -3.42 11.85
N ASP A 42 0.36 -4.01 13.05
CA ASP A 42 0.72 -5.42 13.23
C ASP A 42 -0.48 -6.37 13.07
N HIS A 43 -1.70 -5.83 13.13
CA HIS A 43 -2.91 -6.62 13.10
C HIS A 43 -3.96 -6.04 12.15
N ASP A 44 -4.61 -6.95 11.42
CA ASP A 44 -5.69 -6.68 10.46
C ASP A 44 -6.77 -5.76 11.02
N TYR A 45 -7.28 -6.03 12.23
CA TYR A 45 -8.38 -5.27 12.83
C TYR A 45 -8.02 -3.80 13.16
N GLN A 46 -6.74 -3.44 13.15
CA GLN A 46 -6.27 -2.08 13.36
C GLN A 46 -6.20 -1.29 12.05
N ALA A 47 -6.23 -1.95 10.90
CA ALA A 47 -5.98 -1.36 9.61
C ALA A 47 -7.23 -0.69 9.04
N ASP A 48 -7.02 0.45 8.40
CA ASP A 48 -8.03 1.08 7.55
C ASP A 48 -7.99 0.47 6.14
N VAL A 49 -6.81 -0.01 5.71
CA VAL A 49 -6.57 -0.58 4.37
C VAL A 49 -5.65 -1.79 4.46
N LYS A 50 -6.03 -2.89 3.79
CA LYS A 50 -5.19 -4.08 3.62
C LYS A 50 -4.56 -4.10 2.23
N VAL A 51 -3.25 -4.35 2.20
CA VAL A 51 -2.49 -4.37 0.96
C VAL A 51 -1.77 -5.70 0.74
N PHE A 52 -1.74 -6.14 -0.52
CA PHE A 52 -0.93 -7.27 -0.95
C PHE A 52 0.15 -6.80 -1.92
N ILE A 53 1.40 -7.16 -1.65
CA ILE A 53 2.53 -6.76 -2.51
C ILE A 53 2.63 -7.74 -3.68
N VAL A 54 2.67 -7.21 -4.89
CA VAL A 54 2.79 -8.00 -6.13
C VAL A 54 4.12 -7.75 -6.82
N ASP A 55 4.53 -8.70 -7.66
CA ASP A 55 5.80 -8.66 -8.39
C ASP A 55 5.70 -7.96 -9.75
N HIS A 56 4.49 -7.75 -10.26
CA HIS A 56 4.28 -7.13 -11.56
C HIS A 56 3.30 -5.95 -11.51
N ASP A 57 3.67 -4.89 -12.21
CA ASP A 57 2.92 -3.64 -12.34
C ASP A 57 1.44 -3.85 -12.71
N TYR A 58 1.17 -4.67 -13.73
CA TYR A 58 -0.19 -4.88 -14.26
C TYR A 58 -1.15 -5.52 -13.26
N GLN A 59 -0.63 -6.12 -12.18
CA GLN A 59 -1.43 -6.71 -11.10
C GLN A 59 -1.81 -5.67 -10.04
N ALA A 60 -1.12 -4.53 -10.00
CA ALA A 60 -1.25 -3.55 -8.94
C ALA A 60 -2.29 -2.48 -9.25
N THR A 61 -3.05 -2.12 -8.22
CA THR A 61 -3.91 -0.95 -8.21
C THR A 61 -3.15 0.28 -7.72
N ILE A 62 -2.19 0.07 -6.82
CA ILE A 62 -1.33 1.11 -6.23
C ILE A 62 0.10 0.90 -6.69
N LYS A 63 0.70 1.95 -7.25
CA LYS A 63 2.13 2.01 -7.56
C LYS A 63 2.75 3.07 -6.66
N ILE A 64 3.77 2.68 -5.91
CA ILE A 64 4.35 3.55 -4.89
C ILE A 64 5.85 3.34 -4.80
N LEU A 65 6.58 4.41 -4.52
CA LEU A 65 7.99 4.31 -4.20
C LEU A 65 8.19 3.71 -2.81
N ARG A 66 9.23 2.89 -2.65
CA ARG A 66 9.60 2.32 -1.34
C ARG A 66 9.81 3.39 -0.26
N LYS A 67 10.30 4.59 -0.64
CA LYS A 67 10.48 5.72 0.29
C LYS A 67 9.16 6.29 0.83
N ASN A 68 8.07 6.16 0.08
CA ASN A 68 6.75 6.70 0.39
C ASN A 68 5.82 5.66 1.02
N PHE A 69 6.21 4.38 1.01
CA PHE A 69 5.42 3.31 1.61
C PHE A 69 5.29 3.50 3.14
N PRO A 70 4.11 3.19 3.72
CA PRO A 70 3.90 3.22 5.16
C PRO A 70 5.01 2.54 5.96
N LYS A 71 5.35 3.14 7.10
CA LYS A 71 6.39 2.67 8.03
C LYS A 71 5.80 2.29 9.37
#